data_AF-A0A2V6TLI9-F1
#
_entry.id   AF-A0A2V6TLI9-F1
#
_cell.length_a   1.000
_cell.length_b   1.000
_cell.length_c   1.000
_cell.angle_alpha   90.00
_cell.angle_beta   90.00
_cell.angle_gamma   90.00
#
_symmetry.space_group_name_H-M   'P 1'
#
loop_
_entity.id
_entity.type
_entity.pdbx_description
1 polymer ?
#
loop_
_entity_poly.entity_id
_entity_poly.type
_entity_poly.pdbx_seq_one_letter_code
_entity_poly.pdbx_strand_id
1 'polypeptide(L)'
;MVHDMAGTLKGLVQSFATSTDPAQRGVLVEQILVRWTGSDGINPTSRGALMDARQVAVLEAFMGQGYVGYAGATNPYHTSAPILQQAFTDLKELVYAGLMAQTHLSDLYARVGLTWNDAQGLVGDLTAAAAELQHRLATDPVKARTDLAEFARGLRAFGAEQAPDYWAFRDMLVAQDPTLEWIIDSLGRNPITGTAGRDVLSGTAGADALRGGPGDDVLRGGAGNDVIYGDEGVDALWGHDGDDVLVGGAGNDQLFGENGRDRLEGADGDDLLSGDGGDDTLLAGAGNDRLNGGAGDDVLRGDEGADQLFGGDGADVLEGGPGSDSLQGNRGGDVYLFGRGSGQDSLQDIGDTSGAPDVIRLGPGIGARDVSIRRSGDHLVLAVSGTADQLTVYYAFGQFSAGNEVEAIEFADGTVWDLARIKAMLIQGSAGPETLIGYDTADTISGLDGNDVISGRGGDDTLDGGPGADRLEGERGDDILLGGSANDQLYGGDGNDTLKGESGDDYLNGGPGTDLLDGGPGNDSMEGGPGPDIYLFGRGSGQDTIQDTDATPGMIDAIQVASDLAPSDISARGSA
;
A
#
# COMPACT_ATOMS: atom_id res chain seq x y z
N MET A 1 -2.38 52.35 -5.63
CA MET A 1 -2.66 52.34 -4.17
C MET A 1 -2.52 53.74 -3.61
N VAL A 2 -3.37 54.11 -2.65
CA VAL A 2 -3.42 55.46 -2.06
C VAL A 2 -2.43 55.58 -0.89
N HIS A 3 -1.68 56.68 -0.83
CA HIS A 3 -0.90 57.04 0.36
C HIS A 3 -1.80 57.57 1.47
N ASP A 4 -1.69 57.02 2.69
CA ASP A 4 -2.54 57.41 3.83
C ASP A 4 -2.11 58.75 4.45
N MET A 5 -2.44 59.86 3.77
CA MET A 5 -2.13 61.20 4.26
C MET A 5 -3.02 61.64 5.45
N ALA A 6 -4.17 60.99 5.64
CA ALA A 6 -5.18 61.37 6.64
C ALA A 6 -5.19 60.46 7.88
N GLY A 7 -4.39 59.39 7.91
CA GLY A 7 -4.34 58.41 9.01
C GLY A 7 -5.56 57.48 9.07
N THR A 8 -6.44 57.51 8.07
CA THR A 8 -7.68 56.73 8.07
C THR A 8 -7.40 55.25 7.88
N LEU A 9 -6.48 54.90 6.97
CA LEU A 9 -6.11 53.51 6.71
C LEU A 9 -5.41 52.92 7.95
N LYS A 10 -4.51 53.69 8.57
CA LYS A 10 -3.89 53.32 9.85
C LYS A 10 -4.94 53.06 10.94
N GLY A 11 -5.96 53.91 11.05
CA GLY A 11 -7.04 53.73 12.02
C GLY A 11 -7.82 52.43 11.82
N LEU A 12 -8.15 52.08 10.57
CA LEU A 12 -8.83 50.83 10.24
C LEU A 12 -7.99 49.59 10.61
N VAL A 13 -6.69 49.61 10.29
CA VAL A 13 -5.77 48.52 10.64
C VAL A 13 -5.63 48.39 12.17
N GLN A 14 -5.59 49.51 12.90
CA GLN A 14 -5.59 49.48 14.38
C GLN A 14 -6.88 48.90 14.93
N SER A 15 -8.05 49.26 14.37
CA SER A 15 -9.33 48.66 14.76
C SER A 15 -9.36 47.16 14.52
N PHE A 16 -8.80 46.68 13.41
CA PHE A 16 -8.67 45.24 13.14
C PHE A 16 -7.82 44.54 14.20
N ALA A 17 -6.64 45.11 14.50
CA ALA A 17 -5.70 44.56 15.47
C ALA A 17 -6.27 44.47 16.90
N THR A 18 -7.21 45.34 17.26
CA THR A 18 -7.85 45.34 18.58
C THR A 18 -9.21 44.61 18.63
N SER A 19 -9.74 44.18 17.48
CA SER A 19 -11.05 43.52 17.41
C SER A 19 -10.97 42.07 17.88
N THR A 20 -11.84 41.70 18.82
CA THR A 20 -12.00 40.31 19.29
C THR A 20 -13.04 39.53 18.51
N ASP A 21 -13.86 40.20 17.68
CA ASP A 21 -14.94 39.58 16.90
C ASP A 21 -14.47 39.29 15.45
N PRO A 22 -14.42 38.00 15.04
CA PRO A 22 -14.12 37.59 13.66
C PRO A 22 -15.00 38.25 12.59
N ALA A 23 -16.31 38.36 12.84
CA ALA A 23 -17.25 38.92 11.87
C ALA A 23 -16.93 40.41 11.62
N GLN A 24 -16.64 41.14 12.71
CA GLN A 24 -16.23 42.53 12.63
C GLN A 24 -14.87 42.69 11.93
N ARG A 25 -13.92 41.77 12.14
CA ARG A 25 -12.64 41.77 11.42
C ARG A 25 -12.87 41.63 9.91
N GLY A 26 -13.78 40.75 9.48
CA GLY A 26 -14.16 40.60 8.07
C GLY A 26 -14.71 41.89 7.43
N VAL A 27 -15.52 42.66 8.17
CA VAL A 27 -16.02 43.98 7.73
C VAL A 27 -14.88 44.99 7.62
N LEU A 28 -13.97 45.01 8.60
CA LEU A 28 -12.82 45.93 8.61
C LEU A 28 -11.88 45.69 7.44
N VAL A 29 -11.62 44.43 7.06
CA VAL A 29 -10.76 44.12 5.90
C VAL A 29 -11.31 44.68 4.60
N GLU A 30 -12.62 44.58 4.37
CA GLU A 30 -13.24 45.15 3.19
C GLU A 30 -13.13 46.69 3.17
N GLN A 31 -13.31 47.34 4.32
CA GLN A 31 -13.09 48.79 4.45
C GLN A 31 -11.62 49.16 4.19
N ILE A 32 -10.68 48.36 4.69
CA ILE A 32 -9.23 48.53 4.43
C ILE A 32 -8.95 48.43 2.93
N LEU A 33 -9.44 47.39 2.24
CA LEU A 33 -9.23 47.19 0.81
C LEU A 33 -9.80 48.34 -0.03
N VAL A 34 -11.05 48.72 0.22
CA VAL A 34 -11.72 49.80 -0.50
C VAL A 34 -11.01 51.13 -0.29
N ARG A 35 -10.56 51.42 0.95
CA ARG A 35 -9.83 52.66 1.25
C ARG A 35 -8.42 52.65 0.68
N TRP A 36 -7.71 51.52 0.76
CA TRP A 36 -6.33 51.39 0.30
C TRP A 36 -6.21 51.56 -1.22
N THR A 37 -7.22 51.07 -1.96
CA THR A 37 -7.30 51.21 -3.41
C THR A 37 -7.86 52.56 -3.87
N GLY A 38 -8.47 53.34 -2.97
CA GLY A 38 -9.13 54.62 -3.31
C GLY A 38 -10.51 54.44 -3.95
N SER A 39 -11.14 53.29 -3.70
CA SER A 39 -12.44 52.90 -4.27
C SER A 39 -13.63 53.38 -3.43
N ASP A 40 -13.39 54.02 -2.29
CA ASP A 40 -14.40 54.45 -1.31
C ASP A 40 -15.38 55.51 -1.85
N GLY A 41 -14.95 56.30 -2.84
CA GLY A 41 -15.80 57.28 -3.52
C GLY A 41 -16.71 56.72 -4.62
N ILE A 42 -16.59 55.43 -4.96
CA ILE A 42 -17.34 54.81 -6.05
C ILE A 42 -18.75 54.45 -5.56
N ASN A 43 -19.77 54.84 -6.34
CA ASN A 43 -21.14 54.44 -6.06
C ASN A 43 -21.30 52.91 -6.26
N PRO A 44 -21.71 52.13 -5.23
CA PRO A 44 -21.81 50.67 -5.29
C PRO A 44 -22.59 50.10 -6.48
N THR A 45 -23.61 50.82 -6.96
CA THR A 45 -24.50 50.35 -8.04
C THR A 45 -24.13 50.91 -9.42
N SER A 46 -23.07 51.72 -9.51
CA SER A 46 -22.66 52.40 -10.75
C SER A 46 -22.23 51.45 -11.88
N ARG A 47 -21.96 50.18 -11.55
CA ARG A 47 -21.52 49.15 -12.48
C ARG A 47 -22.48 47.97 -12.54
N GLY A 48 -23.77 48.18 -12.26
CA GLY A 48 -24.81 47.14 -12.31
C GLY A 48 -25.18 46.57 -10.95
N ALA A 49 -26.10 45.60 -10.94
CA ALA A 49 -26.67 45.01 -9.73
C ALA A 49 -26.08 43.63 -9.37
N LEU A 50 -25.22 43.07 -10.23
CA LEU A 50 -24.67 41.74 -10.04
C LEU A 50 -23.47 41.71 -9.08
N MET A 51 -22.80 42.85 -8.86
CA MET A 51 -21.66 42.96 -7.94
C MET A 51 -21.47 44.42 -7.51
N ASP A 52 -20.94 44.66 -6.30
CA ASP A 52 -20.61 46.01 -5.84
C ASP A 52 -19.46 46.60 -6.68
N ALA A 53 -19.71 47.77 -7.30
CA ALA A 53 -18.74 48.46 -8.15
C ALA A 53 -17.42 48.78 -7.45
N ARG A 54 -17.42 48.93 -6.11
CA ARG A 54 -16.21 49.17 -5.32
C ARG A 54 -15.32 47.93 -5.27
N GLN A 55 -15.90 46.74 -5.21
CA GLN A 55 -15.16 45.47 -5.19
C GLN A 55 -14.48 45.23 -6.55
N VAL A 56 -15.16 45.53 -7.65
CA VAL A 56 -14.56 45.50 -9.00
C VAL A 56 -13.38 46.48 -9.08
N ALA A 57 -13.56 47.71 -8.59
CA ALA A 57 -12.49 48.72 -8.61
C ALA A 57 -11.29 48.35 -7.72
N VAL A 58 -11.51 47.64 -6.61
CA VAL A 58 -10.44 47.06 -5.80
C VAL A 58 -9.63 46.07 -6.65
N LEU A 59 -10.28 45.12 -7.32
CA LEU A 59 -9.60 44.15 -8.18
C LEU A 59 -8.81 44.84 -9.31
N GLU A 60 -9.39 45.83 -9.97
CA GLU A 60 -8.72 46.63 -11.01
C GLU A 60 -7.45 47.32 -10.48
N ALA A 61 -7.50 47.86 -9.27
CA ALA A 61 -6.36 48.52 -8.64
C ALA A 61 -5.23 47.55 -8.29
N PHE A 62 -5.55 46.30 -7.92
CA PHE A 62 -4.55 45.26 -7.66
C PHE A 62 -3.97 44.67 -8.95
N MET A 63 -4.80 44.46 -9.97
CA MET A 63 -4.35 43.94 -11.28
C MET A 63 -3.63 44.99 -12.14
N GLY A 64 -3.75 46.27 -11.81
CA GLY A 64 -3.15 47.37 -12.56
C GLY A 64 -3.83 47.65 -13.91
N GLN A 65 -4.99 47.05 -14.17
CA GLN A 65 -5.75 47.18 -15.40
C GLN A 65 -7.25 47.16 -15.11
N GLY A 66 -8.04 47.91 -15.90
CA GLY A 66 -9.49 47.94 -15.77
C GLY A 66 -10.15 46.65 -16.29
N TYR A 67 -11.30 46.29 -15.74
CA TYR A 67 -12.12 45.23 -16.27
C TYR A 67 -12.66 45.62 -17.65
N VAL A 68 -12.48 44.74 -18.63
CA VAL A 68 -12.99 44.93 -19.99
C VAL A 68 -14.09 43.91 -20.26
N GLY A 69 -15.35 44.35 -20.20
CA GLY A 69 -16.49 43.51 -20.56
C GLY A 69 -16.62 43.30 -22.07
N TYR A 70 -17.38 42.28 -22.48
CA TYR A 70 -17.73 42.09 -23.89
C TYR A 70 -18.63 43.25 -24.37
N ALA A 71 -18.35 43.77 -25.57
CA ALA A 71 -19.08 44.87 -26.21
C ALA A 71 -19.09 46.24 -25.48
N GLY A 72 -18.08 46.53 -24.65
CA GLY A 72 -17.93 47.84 -24.00
C GLY A 72 -18.87 48.04 -22.79
N ALA A 73 -19.46 46.97 -22.26
CA ALA A 73 -20.23 47.01 -21.03
C ALA A 73 -19.30 47.24 -19.82
N THR A 74 -19.72 48.11 -18.89
CA THR A 74 -19.02 48.43 -17.64
C THR A 74 -19.49 47.59 -16.45
N ASN A 75 -20.41 46.64 -16.68
CA ASN A 75 -20.97 45.74 -15.67
C ASN A 75 -20.48 44.31 -15.97
N PRO A 76 -20.00 43.54 -14.98
CA PRO A 76 -19.73 42.13 -15.19
C PRO A 76 -20.98 41.38 -15.66
N TYR A 77 -20.81 40.60 -16.73
CA TYR A 77 -21.90 39.80 -17.31
C TYR A 77 -22.26 38.60 -16.40
N HIS A 78 -23.44 37.99 -16.58
CA HIS A 78 -23.95 36.91 -15.71
C HIS A 78 -22.93 35.79 -15.41
N THR A 79 -22.11 35.43 -16.40
CA THR A 79 -21.07 34.39 -16.25
C THR A 79 -19.77 34.90 -15.64
N SER A 80 -19.45 36.20 -15.76
CA SER A 80 -18.22 36.78 -15.22
C SER A 80 -18.39 37.34 -13.80
N ALA A 81 -19.61 37.72 -13.41
CA ALA A 81 -19.88 38.27 -12.09
C ALA A 81 -19.51 37.29 -10.96
N PRO A 82 -19.87 35.99 -11.01
CA PRO A 82 -19.44 35.02 -10.01
C PRO A 82 -17.91 34.90 -9.90
N ILE A 83 -17.20 34.91 -11.05
CA ILE A 83 -15.73 34.83 -11.09
C ILE A 83 -15.09 36.04 -10.40
N LEU A 84 -15.57 37.26 -10.68
CA LEU A 84 -15.03 38.46 -10.04
C LEU A 84 -15.40 38.54 -8.55
N GLN A 85 -16.59 38.09 -8.18
CA GLN A 85 -16.97 37.98 -6.77
C GLN A 85 -16.04 37.04 -6.03
N GLN A 86 -15.75 35.87 -6.60
CA GLN A 86 -14.80 34.92 -6.03
C GLN A 86 -13.40 35.54 -5.91
N ALA A 87 -12.89 36.15 -6.98
CA ALA A 87 -11.57 36.80 -6.94
C ALA A 87 -11.47 37.91 -5.87
N PHE A 88 -12.56 38.66 -5.63
CA PHE A 88 -12.59 39.64 -4.55
C PHE A 88 -12.61 38.98 -3.17
N THR A 89 -13.37 37.90 -3.02
CA THR A 89 -13.38 37.08 -1.80
C THR A 89 -11.99 36.54 -1.51
N ASP A 90 -11.29 35.96 -2.49
CA ASP A 90 -9.95 35.40 -2.31
C ASP A 90 -8.94 36.49 -1.88
N LEU A 91 -8.98 37.66 -2.52
CA LEU A 91 -8.15 38.80 -2.12
C LEU A 91 -8.46 39.25 -0.68
N LYS A 92 -9.74 39.26 -0.30
CA LYS A 92 -10.18 39.62 1.05
C LYS A 92 -9.67 38.61 2.07
N GLU A 93 -9.76 37.32 1.78
CA GLU A 93 -9.24 36.25 2.64
C GLU A 93 -7.72 36.35 2.81
N LEU A 94 -6.98 36.59 1.73
CA LEU A 94 -5.52 36.76 1.78
C LEU A 94 -5.11 37.95 2.66
N VAL A 95 -5.77 39.10 2.50
CA VAL A 95 -5.48 40.28 3.33
C VAL A 95 -5.92 40.08 4.78
N TYR A 96 -7.05 39.40 5.01
CA TYR A 96 -7.51 39.03 6.34
C TYR A 96 -6.47 38.15 7.06
N ALA A 97 -6.03 37.08 6.42
CA ALA A 97 -5.02 36.16 6.94
C ALA A 97 -3.68 36.88 7.20
N GLY A 98 -3.24 37.73 6.25
CA GLY A 98 -2.04 38.53 6.39
C GLY A 98 -2.08 39.46 7.61
N LEU A 99 -3.23 40.06 7.91
CA LEU A 99 -3.41 40.88 9.10
C LEU A 99 -3.49 40.02 10.37
N MET A 100 -4.20 38.89 10.37
CA MET A 100 -4.23 37.96 11.49
C MET A 100 -2.83 37.49 11.88
N ALA A 101 -2.03 37.09 10.90
CA ALA A 101 -0.64 36.64 11.08
C ALA A 101 0.29 37.75 11.60
N GLN A 102 -0.07 39.02 11.45
CA GLN A 102 0.73 40.15 11.95
C GLN A 102 0.22 40.72 13.27
N THR A 103 -0.97 40.32 13.74
CA THR A 103 -1.58 40.91 14.94
C THR A 103 -2.02 39.87 15.97
N HIS A 104 -2.96 39.00 15.62
CA HIS A 104 -3.64 38.12 16.59
C HIS A 104 -2.94 36.77 16.74
N LEU A 105 -2.30 36.30 15.67
CA LEU A 105 -1.64 34.99 15.60
C LEU A 105 -0.15 35.12 15.30
N SER A 106 0.44 36.30 15.51
CA SER A 106 1.82 36.60 15.12
C SER A 106 2.86 35.68 15.75
N ASP A 107 2.58 35.22 16.96
CA ASP A 107 3.45 34.30 17.66
C ASP A 107 3.35 32.86 17.13
N LEU A 108 2.17 32.41 16.68
CA LEU A 108 2.01 31.12 16.00
C LEU A 108 2.72 31.14 14.64
N TYR A 109 2.43 32.15 13.81
CA TYR A 109 3.05 32.29 12.49
C TYR A 109 4.56 32.51 12.55
N ALA A 110 5.09 33.17 13.59
CA ALA A 110 6.53 33.28 13.79
C ALA A 110 7.22 31.94 14.05
N ARG A 111 6.49 30.93 14.55
CA ARG A 111 7.00 29.57 14.81
C ARG A 111 7.00 28.68 13.57
N VAL A 112 6.13 28.97 12.59
CA VAL A 112 5.99 28.16 11.37
C VAL A 112 7.22 28.26 10.45
N GLY A 113 7.93 29.40 10.47
CA GLY A 113 9.10 29.58 9.62
C GLY A 113 8.79 29.51 8.13
N LEU A 114 7.70 30.16 7.69
CA LEU A 114 7.22 30.14 6.31
C LEU A 114 8.29 30.59 5.30
N THR A 115 8.50 29.79 4.26
CA THR A 115 9.38 30.02 3.12
C THR A 115 8.63 29.82 1.80
N TRP A 116 9.13 30.42 0.71
CA TRP A 116 8.53 30.25 -0.62
C TRP A 116 9.30 29.20 -1.43
N ASN A 117 8.58 28.30 -2.05
CA ASN A 117 9.04 27.25 -2.94
C ASN A 117 8.32 27.40 -4.30
N ASP A 118 9.06 27.43 -5.40
CA ASP A 118 8.48 27.67 -6.74
C ASP A 118 7.60 26.52 -7.26
N ALA A 119 7.77 25.30 -6.72
CA ALA A 119 6.95 24.14 -7.05
C ALA A 119 5.73 23.96 -6.13
N GLN A 120 5.84 24.41 -4.86
CA GLN A 120 4.89 24.08 -3.79
C GLN A 120 4.24 25.32 -3.15
N GLY A 121 4.59 26.53 -3.60
CA GLY A 121 4.10 27.77 -3.00
C GLY A 121 4.70 28.03 -1.61
N LEU A 122 3.88 28.42 -0.64
CA LEU A 122 4.34 28.77 0.70
C LEU A 122 4.46 27.51 1.58
N VAL A 123 5.67 27.17 2.01
CA VAL A 123 5.98 25.97 2.81
C VAL A 123 6.51 26.37 4.18
N GLY A 124 6.09 25.72 5.26
CA GLY A 124 6.64 25.95 6.60
C GLY A 124 6.38 24.79 7.56
N ASP A 125 7.18 24.73 8.63
CA ASP A 125 7.15 23.70 9.66
C ASP A 125 6.06 24.01 10.69
N LEU A 126 4.95 23.28 10.61
CA LEU A 126 3.81 23.48 11.51
C LEU A 126 4.02 22.87 12.90
N THR A 127 5.06 22.06 13.13
CA THR A 127 5.27 21.30 14.38
C THR A 127 5.34 22.21 15.60
N ALA A 128 6.09 23.31 15.49
CA ALA A 128 6.26 24.25 16.60
C ALA A 128 4.98 25.06 16.88
N ALA A 129 4.17 25.34 15.86
CA ALA A 129 2.86 25.98 16.01
C ALA A 129 1.84 25.00 16.61
N ALA A 130 1.88 23.73 16.19
CA ALA A 130 1.04 22.66 16.68
C ALA A 130 1.28 22.38 18.17
N ALA A 131 2.54 22.28 18.60
CA ALA A 131 2.88 22.08 20.02
C ALA A 131 2.43 23.26 20.91
N GLU A 132 2.50 24.49 20.39
CA GLU A 132 1.96 25.67 21.06
C GLU A 132 0.42 25.65 21.11
N LEU A 133 -0.26 25.25 20.03
CA LEU A 133 -1.72 25.10 20.01
C LEU A 133 -2.20 24.00 20.97
N GLN A 134 -1.50 22.89 21.08
CA GLN A 134 -1.76 21.87 22.11
C GLN A 134 -1.61 22.45 23.52
N HIS A 135 -0.54 23.20 23.78
CA HIS A 135 -0.36 23.86 25.06
C HIS A 135 -1.51 24.84 25.38
N ARG A 136 -2.01 25.56 24.36
CA ARG A 136 -3.19 26.43 24.50
C ARG A 136 -4.46 25.66 24.75
N LEU A 137 -4.69 24.55 24.06
CA LEU A 137 -5.84 23.68 24.27
C LEU A 137 -5.88 23.16 25.71
N ALA A 138 -4.72 22.83 26.29
CA ALA A 138 -4.62 22.39 27.68
C ALA A 138 -4.87 23.51 28.71
N THR A 139 -4.71 24.78 28.33
CA THR A 139 -4.76 25.93 29.27
C THR A 139 -6.03 26.77 29.14
N ASP A 140 -6.49 27.03 27.91
CA ASP A 140 -7.73 27.72 27.57
C ASP A 140 -8.35 27.12 26.28
N PRO A 141 -9.10 26.02 26.40
CA PRO A 141 -9.63 25.28 25.24
C PRO A 141 -10.52 26.14 24.33
N VAL A 142 -11.31 27.05 24.90
CA VAL A 142 -12.28 27.86 24.12
C VAL A 142 -11.53 28.85 23.23
N LYS A 143 -10.55 29.57 23.80
CA LYS A 143 -9.73 30.48 23.02
C LYS A 143 -8.87 29.72 22.02
N ALA A 144 -8.28 28.60 22.42
CA ALA A 144 -7.41 27.81 21.56
C ALA A 144 -8.13 27.28 20.31
N ARG A 145 -9.38 26.81 20.43
CA ARG A 145 -10.20 26.40 19.28
C ARG A 145 -10.52 27.56 18.34
N THR A 146 -10.75 28.75 18.89
CA THR A 146 -10.95 29.97 18.09
C THR A 146 -9.65 30.37 17.36
N ASP A 147 -8.53 30.36 18.07
CA ASP A 147 -7.21 30.63 17.49
C ASP A 147 -6.87 29.60 16.39
N LEU A 148 -7.22 28.32 16.61
CA LEU A 148 -7.03 27.22 15.66
C LEU A 148 -7.84 27.42 14.38
N ALA A 149 -9.14 27.73 14.48
CA ALA A 149 -9.99 27.98 13.32
C ALA A 149 -9.47 29.16 12.48
N GLU A 150 -9.03 30.24 13.15
CA GLU A 150 -8.45 31.40 12.48
C GLU A 150 -7.05 31.11 11.90
N PHE A 151 -6.28 30.25 12.56
CA PHE A 151 -4.99 29.80 12.07
C PHE A 151 -5.15 28.95 10.82
N ALA A 152 -6.02 27.93 10.85
CA ALA A 152 -6.35 27.05 9.73
C ALA A 152 -6.92 27.84 8.53
N ARG A 153 -7.81 28.80 8.77
CA ARG A 153 -8.28 29.74 7.76
C ARG A 153 -7.15 30.53 7.11
N GLY A 154 -6.19 30.99 7.92
CA GLY A 154 -5.02 31.70 7.41
C GLY A 154 -4.10 30.80 6.61
N LEU A 155 -3.88 29.56 7.04
CA LEU A 155 -3.13 28.54 6.29
C LEU A 155 -3.72 28.34 4.89
N ARG A 156 -5.03 28.16 4.77
CA ARG A 156 -5.73 28.10 3.47
C ARG A 156 -5.53 29.35 2.63
N ALA A 157 -5.72 30.53 3.22
CA ALA A 157 -5.55 31.78 2.49
C ALA A 157 -4.12 31.98 1.96
N PHE A 158 -3.13 31.29 2.54
CA PHE A 158 -1.75 31.27 2.07
C PHE A 158 -1.41 30.09 1.15
N GLY A 159 -2.36 29.20 0.86
CA GLY A 159 -2.18 28.01 0.02
C GLY A 159 -1.45 26.86 0.71
N ALA A 160 -1.49 26.78 2.04
CA ALA A 160 -0.79 25.74 2.80
C ALA A 160 -1.50 24.38 2.79
N GLU A 161 -2.64 24.25 2.11
CA GLU A 161 -3.35 22.96 1.87
C GLU A 161 -2.48 21.94 1.12
N GLN A 162 -1.41 22.39 0.48
CA GLN A 162 -0.44 21.58 -0.27
C GLN A 162 0.84 21.26 0.54
N ALA A 163 0.91 21.66 1.82
CA ALA A 163 2.09 21.48 2.65
C ALA A 163 2.10 20.06 3.29
N PRO A 164 3.17 19.26 3.11
CA PRO A 164 3.28 17.91 3.70
C PRO A 164 3.12 17.88 5.22
N ASP A 165 3.55 18.94 5.91
CA ASP A 165 3.50 19.05 7.37
C ASP A 165 2.09 19.33 7.91
N TYR A 166 1.10 19.61 7.05
CA TYR A 166 -0.27 19.90 7.45
C TYR A 166 -0.96 18.69 8.10
N TRP A 167 -0.75 17.49 7.57
CA TRP A 167 -1.34 16.27 8.15
C TRP A 167 -0.71 15.90 9.49
N ALA A 168 0.61 16.03 9.60
CA ALA A 168 1.28 15.88 10.90
C ALA A 168 0.75 16.90 11.93
N PHE A 169 0.46 18.13 11.50
CA PHE A 169 -0.18 19.15 12.33
C PHE A 169 -1.61 18.73 12.75
N ARG A 170 -2.42 18.23 11.82
CA ARG A 170 -3.78 17.72 12.07
C ARG A 170 -3.74 16.59 13.09
N ASP A 171 -3.06 15.50 12.77
CA ASP A 171 -3.06 14.26 13.55
C ASP A 171 -2.58 14.50 14.98
N MET A 172 -1.56 15.34 15.14
CA MET A 172 -1.04 15.65 16.47
C MET A 172 -2.07 16.39 17.35
N LEU A 173 -2.94 17.22 16.76
CA LEU A 173 -4.00 17.92 17.49
C LEU A 173 -5.22 17.01 17.71
N VAL A 174 -5.66 16.30 16.67
CA VAL A 174 -6.83 15.40 16.68
C VAL A 174 -6.62 14.24 17.64
N ALA A 175 -5.41 13.68 17.73
CA ALA A 175 -5.10 12.59 18.67
C ALA A 175 -5.32 12.96 20.15
N GLN A 176 -5.25 14.25 20.51
CA GLN A 176 -5.57 14.70 21.88
C GLN A 176 -7.04 15.08 22.06
N ASP A 177 -7.67 15.58 21.00
CA ASP A 177 -9.05 16.05 21.01
C ASP A 177 -9.66 15.84 19.62
N PRO A 178 -10.34 14.70 19.38
CA PRO A 178 -10.97 14.40 18.10
C PRO A 178 -12.00 15.44 17.67
N THR A 179 -12.54 16.23 18.60
CA THR A 179 -13.51 17.29 18.25
C THR A 179 -12.91 18.45 17.45
N LEU A 180 -11.58 18.47 17.27
CA LEU A 180 -10.87 19.48 16.48
C LEU A 180 -10.78 19.15 14.99
N GLU A 181 -11.03 17.90 14.62
CA GLU A 181 -10.82 17.37 13.27
C GLU A 181 -11.49 18.23 12.21
N TRP A 182 -12.80 18.42 12.31
CA TRP A 182 -13.56 19.30 11.42
C TRP A 182 -13.07 20.76 11.37
N ILE A 183 -12.60 21.31 12.50
CA ILE A 183 -12.10 22.69 12.55
C ILE A 183 -10.83 22.82 11.70
N ILE A 184 -9.99 21.78 11.74
CA ILE A 184 -8.73 21.73 11.04
C ILE A 184 -8.99 21.44 9.56
N ASP A 185 -9.72 20.36 9.27
CA ASP A 185 -9.88 19.80 7.93
C ASP A 185 -10.66 20.76 7.04
N SER A 186 -11.72 21.39 7.56
CA SER A 186 -12.42 22.45 6.84
C SER A 186 -11.53 23.66 6.54
N LEU A 187 -10.37 23.77 7.17
CA LEU A 187 -9.47 24.93 7.07
C LEU A 187 -10.22 26.25 7.29
N GLY A 188 -11.19 26.26 8.20
CA GLY A 188 -12.07 27.39 8.47
C GLY A 188 -12.97 27.78 7.29
N ARG A 189 -13.38 26.84 6.44
CA ARG A 189 -14.44 27.02 5.44
C ARG A 189 -15.79 27.17 6.16
N ASN A 190 -16.72 27.90 5.54
CA ASN A 190 -18.09 27.99 6.05
C ASN A 190 -18.87 26.78 5.54
N PRO A 191 -19.37 25.90 6.42
CA PRO A 191 -19.90 24.65 5.96
C PRO A 191 -21.35 24.72 5.49
N ILE A 192 -21.68 23.85 4.53
CA ILE A 192 -23.04 23.44 4.21
C ILE A 192 -23.37 22.26 5.13
N THR A 193 -24.29 22.46 6.06
CA THR A 193 -24.69 21.43 7.04
C THR A 193 -26.11 20.95 6.77
N GLY A 194 -26.30 19.63 6.77
CA GLY A 194 -27.58 18.95 6.69
C GLY A 194 -28.38 19.03 7.99
N THR A 195 -29.42 18.22 8.04
CA THR A 195 -30.38 18.11 9.12
C THR A 195 -30.07 16.89 9.99
N ALA A 196 -31.09 16.20 10.48
CA ALA A 196 -30.92 14.98 11.29
C ALA A 196 -31.63 13.79 10.63
N GLY A 197 -31.84 13.86 9.32
CA GLY A 197 -32.33 12.75 8.53
C GLY A 197 -31.86 12.94 7.10
N ARG A 198 -32.07 11.92 6.26
CA ARG A 198 -31.54 11.84 4.90
C ARG A 198 -31.56 13.15 4.11
N ASP A 199 -30.38 13.67 3.87
CA ASP A 199 -30.09 14.87 3.10
C ASP A 199 -29.36 14.56 1.79
N VAL A 200 -29.44 15.50 0.86
CA VAL A 200 -28.65 15.49 -0.38
C VAL A 200 -27.97 16.86 -0.48
N LEU A 201 -26.67 16.88 -0.24
CA LEU A 201 -25.86 18.09 -0.27
C LEU A 201 -24.94 18.05 -1.50
N SER A 202 -24.68 19.21 -2.09
CA SER A 202 -23.75 19.34 -3.19
C SER A 202 -23.01 20.67 -3.08
N GLY A 203 -21.69 20.59 -3.21
CA GLY A 203 -20.81 21.74 -3.32
C GLY A 203 -20.87 22.35 -4.71
N THR A 204 -19.84 23.11 -5.00
CA THR A 204 -19.68 23.96 -6.16
C THR A 204 -18.51 23.44 -7.00
N ALA A 205 -17.86 24.33 -7.75
CA ALA A 205 -16.65 23.99 -8.49
C ALA A 205 -15.39 24.60 -7.83
N GLY A 206 -15.55 25.07 -6.60
CA GLY A 206 -14.44 25.50 -5.76
C GLY A 206 -14.52 24.74 -4.45
N ALA A 207 -13.44 24.82 -3.68
CA ALA A 207 -13.26 24.04 -2.49
C ALA A 207 -14.27 24.37 -1.37
N ASP A 208 -15.07 23.39 -0.99
CA ASP A 208 -16.25 23.46 -0.12
C ASP A 208 -16.08 22.64 1.17
N ALA A 209 -16.97 22.86 2.14
CA ALA A 209 -17.07 22.04 3.34
C ALA A 209 -18.52 21.59 3.53
N LEU A 210 -18.75 20.28 3.54
CA LEU A 210 -20.07 19.67 3.64
C LEU A 210 -20.13 18.76 4.86
N ARG A 211 -21.25 18.79 5.59
CA ARG A 211 -21.51 17.92 6.73
C ARG A 211 -22.94 17.43 6.70
N GLY A 212 -23.14 16.11 6.63
CA GLY A 212 -24.46 15.48 6.57
C GLY A 212 -25.20 15.66 7.89
N GLY A 213 -24.55 15.21 8.96
CA GLY A 213 -25.15 15.12 10.29
C GLY A 213 -25.77 13.73 10.47
N PRO A 214 -26.71 13.54 11.39
CA PRO A 214 -27.35 12.24 11.52
C PRO A 214 -28.27 11.91 10.33
N GLY A 215 -28.29 10.65 9.89
CA GLY A 215 -29.14 10.13 8.82
C GLY A 215 -28.33 9.58 7.64
N ASP A 216 -28.98 8.79 6.79
CA ASP A 216 -28.33 8.21 5.61
C ASP A 216 -28.25 9.25 4.47
N ASP A 217 -27.15 9.97 4.37
CA ASP A 217 -27.00 11.16 3.53
C ASP A 217 -26.26 10.88 2.20
N VAL A 218 -26.39 11.84 1.27
CA VAL A 218 -25.67 11.85 0.00
C VAL A 218 -24.98 13.20 -0.18
N LEU A 219 -23.65 13.21 -0.17
CA LEU A 219 -22.86 14.44 -0.25
C LEU A 219 -21.93 14.39 -1.46
N ARG A 220 -21.79 15.52 -2.16
CA ARG A 220 -20.95 15.64 -3.36
C ARG A 220 -20.13 16.92 -3.26
N GLY A 221 -18.81 16.82 -3.29
CA GLY A 221 -17.88 17.94 -3.28
C GLY A 221 -18.01 18.75 -4.56
N GLY A 222 -17.57 18.17 -5.68
CA GLY A 222 -17.75 18.73 -7.02
C GLY A 222 -16.43 18.98 -7.70
N ALA A 223 -15.86 20.18 -7.59
CA ALA A 223 -14.49 20.38 -8.05
C ALA A 223 -13.76 21.30 -7.08
N GLY A 224 -12.44 21.12 -6.99
CA GLY A 224 -11.62 21.74 -5.96
C GLY A 224 -11.59 20.89 -4.69
N ASN A 225 -10.63 21.22 -3.81
CA ASN A 225 -10.28 20.42 -2.64
C ASN A 225 -11.35 20.54 -1.53
N ASP A 226 -12.26 19.58 -1.50
CA ASP A 226 -13.45 19.54 -0.68
C ASP A 226 -13.24 18.79 0.64
N VAL A 227 -14.06 19.12 1.64
CA VAL A 227 -14.05 18.44 2.94
C VAL A 227 -15.47 17.99 3.24
N ILE A 228 -15.69 16.69 3.34
CA ILE A 228 -17.00 16.08 3.35
C ILE A 228 -17.12 15.10 4.52
N TYR A 229 -18.08 15.33 5.40
CA TYR A 229 -18.35 14.48 6.57
C TYR A 229 -19.76 13.93 6.50
N GLY A 230 -19.92 12.60 6.57
CA GLY A 230 -21.20 11.91 6.72
C GLY A 230 -21.80 12.14 8.10
N ASP A 231 -21.01 11.81 9.13
CA ASP A 231 -21.35 11.77 10.57
C ASP A 231 -22.01 10.45 11.01
N GLU A 232 -23.31 10.39 11.30
CA GLU A 232 -23.96 9.15 11.77
C GLU A 232 -24.95 8.69 10.71
N GLY A 233 -24.89 7.46 10.23
CA GLY A 233 -25.82 6.96 9.21
C GLY A 233 -25.11 6.09 8.20
N VAL A 234 -25.84 5.61 7.19
CA VAL A 234 -25.23 4.99 6.01
C VAL A 234 -25.13 6.04 4.93
N ASP A 235 -23.95 6.62 4.81
CA ASP A 235 -23.65 7.78 3.98
C ASP A 235 -23.01 7.39 2.64
N ALA A 236 -23.21 8.26 1.65
CA ALA A 236 -22.51 8.14 0.38
C ALA A 236 -21.89 9.49 -0.02
N LEU A 237 -20.57 9.49 -0.15
CA LEU A 237 -19.71 10.66 -0.23
C LEU A 237 -18.91 10.59 -1.55
N TRP A 238 -18.92 11.67 -2.31
CA TRP A 238 -18.14 11.81 -3.55
C TRP A 238 -17.30 13.09 -3.51
N GLY A 239 -15.98 12.96 -3.62
CA GLY A 239 -15.04 14.07 -3.76
C GLY A 239 -15.18 14.75 -5.12
N HIS A 240 -15.00 13.95 -6.18
CA HIS A 240 -14.94 14.34 -7.60
C HIS A 240 -13.54 14.84 -8.00
N ASP A 241 -13.40 16.07 -8.54
CA ASP A 241 -12.09 16.56 -8.97
C ASP A 241 -11.45 17.41 -7.87
N GLY A 242 -10.31 17.03 -7.30
CA GLY A 242 -9.66 17.81 -6.24
C GLY A 242 -8.87 16.92 -5.30
N ASP A 243 -8.01 17.50 -4.46
CA ASP A 243 -7.45 16.75 -3.34
C ASP A 243 -8.42 16.85 -2.16
N ASP A 244 -9.25 15.84 -1.97
CA ASP A 244 -10.42 15.88 -1.09
C ASP A 244 -10.20 15.15 0.23
N VAL A 245 -10.98 15.52 1.25
CA VAL A 245 -11.05 14.83 2.54
C VAL A 245 -12.48 14.34 2.75
N LEU A 246 -12.67 13.02 2.77
CA LEU A 246 -13.95 12.37 3.01
C LEU A 246 -13.89 11.58 4.31
N VAL A 247 -14.87 11.79 5.18
CA VAL A 247 -15.03 11.05 6.44
C VAL A 247 -16.45 10.51 6.51
N GLY A 248 -16.59 9.18 6.58
CA GLY A 248 -17.87 8.47 6.72
C GLY A 248 -18.50 8.77 8.07
N GLY A 249 -17.86 8.24 9.11
CA GLY A 249 -18.30 8.40 10.49
C GLY A 249 -18.83 7.07 11.03
N ALA A 250 -20.05 7.05 11.56
CA ALA A 250 -20.63 5.84 12.12
C ALA A 250 -21.69 5.26 11.20
N GLY A 251 -21.45 4.05 10.69
CA GLY A 251 -22.33 3.31 9.81
C GLY A 251 -21.54 2.68 8.67
N ASN A 252 -22.23 2.04 7.74
CA ASN A 252 -21.58 1.33 6.64
C ASN A 252 -21.57 2.23 5.41
N ASP A 253 -20.52 3.02 5.24
CA ASP A 253 -20.47 4.16 4.35
C ASP A 253 -19.82 3.82 3.00
N GLN A 254 -20.05 4.70 2.03
CA GLN A 254 -19.43 4.64 0.71
C GLN A 254 -18.71 5.94 0.41
N LEU A 255 -17.39 5.87 0.25
CA LEU A 255 -16.54 7.02 0.00
C LEU A 255 -15.82 6.84 -1.34
N PHE A 256 -15.92 7.85 -2.21
CA PHE A 256 -15.26 7.88 -3.51
C PHE A 256 -14.48 9.19 -3.66
N GLY A 257 -13.16 9.10 -3.74
CA GLY A 257 -12.27 10.24 -4.00
C GLY A 257 -12.45 10.79 -5.42
N GLU A 258 -12.31 9.89 -6.40
CA GLU A 258 -12.32 10.14 -7.85
C GLU A 258 -10.98 10.65 -8.41
N ASN A 259 -10.79 11.95 -8.67
CA ASN A 259 -9.54 12.46 -9.24
C ASN A 259 -8.84 13.40 -8.27
N GLY A 260 -7.60 13.10 -7.91
CA GLY A 260 -6.75 13.96 -7.09
C GLY A 260 -6.10 13.15 -5.98
N ARG A 261 -5.33 13.79 -5.11
CA ARG A 261 -4.77 13.10 -3.94
C ARG A 261 -5.78 13.17 -2.80
N ASP A 262 -6.53 12.10 -2.61
CA ASP A 262 -7.63 12.06 -1.69
C ASP A 262 -7.27 11.41 -0.35
N ARG A 263 -7.96 11.84 0.69
CA ARG A 263 -7.95 11.20 2.01
C ARG A 263 -9.35 10.72 2.35
N LEU A 264 -9.51 9.42 2.52
CA LEU A 264 -10.77 8.78 2.89
C LEU A 264 -10.63 8.12 4.27
N GLU A 265 -11.54 8.42 5.20
CA GLU A 265 -11.67 7.78 6.51
C GLU A 265 -13.08 7.18 6.65
N GLY A 266 -13.20 5.86 6.73
CA GLY A 266 -14.49 5.17 6.95
C GLY A 266 -15.03 5.39 8.37
N ALA A 267 -14.16 5.13 9.36
CA ALA A 267 -14.40 5.16 10.80
C ALA A 267 -15.13 3.93 11.35
N ASP A 268 -16.35 4.03 11.88
CA ASP A 268 -17.02 2.89 12.52
C ASP A 268 -18.01 2.24 11.55
N GLY A 269 -17.85 0.97 11.17
CA GLY A 269 -18.80 0.21 10.36
C GLY A 269 -18.14 -0.56 9.24
N ASP A 270 -18.90 -1.35 8.47
CA ASP A 270 -18.32 -2.04 7.30
C ASP A 270 -18.42 -1.12 6.06
N ASP A 271 -17.30 -0.49 5.71
CA ASP A 271 -17.21 0.60 4.75
C ASP A 271 -16.66 0.18 3.37
N LEU A 272 -16.98 0.98 2.37
CA LEU A 272 -16.42 0.89 1.01
C LEU A 272 -15.71 2.20 0.65
N LEU A 273 -14.39 2.13 0.50
CA LEU A 273 -13.55 3.27 0.12
C LEU A 273 -12.90 3.03 -1.26
N SER A 274 -12.97 4.01 -2.15
CA SER A 274 -12.27 4.02 -3.45
C SER A 274 -11.56 5.35 -3.65
N GLY A 275 -10.23 5.33 -3.80
CA GLY A 275 -9.45 6.52 -4.17
C GLY A 275 -9.66 6.88 -5.64
N ASP A 276 -9.71 5.86 -6.50
CA ASP A 276 -9.81 5.90 -7.96
C ASP A 276 -8.55 6.41 -8.65
N GLY A 277 -8.23 7.70 -8.62
CA GLY A 277 -7.12 8.25 -9.41
C GLY A 277 -6.36 9.35 -8.70
N GLY A 278 -5.11 9.08 -8.39
CA GLY A 278 -4.18 9.94 -7.66
C GLY A 278 -3.44 9.14 -6.61
N ASP A 279 -2.58 9.79 -5.84
CA ASP A 279 -1.82 9.09 -4.79
C ASP A 279 -2.59 9.22 -3.47
N ASP A 280 -3.45 8.26 -3.17
CA ASP A 280 -4.50 8.38 -2.16
C ASP A 280 -4.12 7.80 -0.79
N THR A 281 -4.86 8.21 0.24
CA THR A 281 -4.75 7.63 1.59
C THR A 281 -6.13 7.18 2.07
N LEU A 282 -6.30 5.88 2.20
CA LEU A 282 -7.55 5.24 2.64
C LEU A 282 -7.34 4.60 4.02
N LEU A 283 -8.15 5.01 4.98
CA LEU A 283 -8.18 4.48 6.34
C LEU A 283 -9.59 3.95 6.62
N ALA A 284 -9.71 2.64 6.84
CA ALA A 284 -11.01 2.02 7.00
C ALA A 284 -11.62 2.30 8.38
N GLY A 285 -10.89 1.96 9.44
CA GLY A 285 -11.35 2.13 10.81
C GLY A 285 -11.74 0.81 11.45
N ALA A 286 -12.98 0.67 11.94
CA ALA A 286 -13.44 -0.52 12.62
C ALA A 286 -14.59 -1.17 11.86
N GLY A 287 -14.41 -2.40 11.40
CA GLY A 287 -15.42 -3.07 10.57
C GLY A 287 -14.78 -4.10 9.66
N ASN A 288 -15.54 -4.66 8.72
CA ASN A 288 -14.96 -5.51 7.68
C ASN A 288 -15.04 -4.75 6.37
N ASP A 289 -13.95 -4.09 6.04
CA ASP A 289 -13.95 -3.01 5.07
C ASP A 289 -13.46 -3.46 3.71
N ARG A 290 -13.78 -2.66 2.69
CA ARG A 290 -13.26 -2.84 1.33
C ARG A 290 -12.65 -1.55 0.83
N LEU A 291 -11.34 -1.60 0.57
CA LEU A 291 -10.54 -0.47 0.13
C LEU A 291 -9.98 -0.74 -1.27
N ASN A 292 -10.07 0.25 -2.14
CA ASN A 292 -9.48 0.21 -3.48
C ASN A 292 -8.72 1.52 -3.72
N GLY A 293 -7.39 1.46 -3.80
CA GLY A 293 -6.56 2.63 -4.07
C GLY A 293 -6.87 3.20 -5.45
N GLY A 294 -6.67 2.37 -6.48
CA GLY A 294 -7.03 2.72 -7.85
C GLY A 294 -5.79 2.93 -8.70
N ALA A 295 -5.47 4.16 -9.06
CA ALA A 295 -4.31 4.47 -9.87
C ALA A 295 -3.49 5.60 -9.25
N GLY A 296 -2.22 5.35 -8.97
CA GLY A 296 -1.30 6.24 -8.26
C GLY A 296 -0.63 5.47 -7.13
N ASP A 297 0.29 6.10 -6.42
CA ASP A 297 1.01 5.44 -5.33
C ASP A 297 0.20 5.59 -4.02
N ASP A 298 -0.57 4.56 -3.67
CA ASP A 298 -1.61 4.65 -2.63
C ASP A 298 -1.17 4.12 -1.25
N VAL A 299 -1.83 4.58 -0.18
CA VAL A 299 -1.67 4.07 1.19
C VAL A 299 -3.02 3.58 1.71
N LEU A 300 -3.12 2.27 1.95
CA LEU A 300 -4.33 1.62 2.43
C LEU A 300 -4.11 1.01 3.82
N ARG A 301 -5.01 1.33 4.76
CA ARG A 301 -5.05 0.71 6.09
C ARG A 301 -6.45 0.16 6.39
N GLY A 302 -6.53 -1.15 6.61
CA GLY A 302 -7.77 -1.83 7.04
C GLY A 302 -8.14 -1.51 8.49
N ASP A 303 -7.13 -1.33 9.35
CA ASP A 303 -7.31 -1.11 10.78
C ASP A 303 -8.00 -2.32 11.47
N GLU A 304 -9.10 -2.17 12.21
CA GLU A 304 -9.70 -3.28 12.97
C GLU A 304 -10.73 -4.06 12.15
N GLY A 305 -10.46 -5.34 11.87
CA GLY A 305 -11.46 -6.29 11.40
C GLY A 305 -10.96 -7.20 10.29
N ALA A 306 -11.83 -7.63 9.38
CA ALA A 306 -11.45 -8.58 8.32
C ALA A 306 -11.60 -7.91 6.96
N ASP A 307 -10.52 -7.30 6.50
CA ASP A 307 -10.58 -6.29 5.45
C ASP A 307 -10.11 -6.82 4.10
N GLN A 308 -10.54 -6.15 3.04
CA GLN A 308 -10.10 -6.40 1.67
C GLN A 308 -9.46 -5.16 1.09
N LEU A 309 -8.14 -5.21 0.89
CA LEU A 309 -7.35 -4.11 0.37
C LEU A 309 -6.86 -4.44 -1.04
N PHE A 310 -7.21 -3.57 -1.99
CA PHE A 310 -6.74 -3.61 -3.38
C PHE A 310 -5.92 -2.34 -3.63
N GLY A 311 -4.61 -2.46 -3.84
CA GLY A 311 -3.73 -1.33 -4.15
C GLY A 311 -4.11 -0.69 -5.47
N GLY A 312 -3.78 -1.36 -6.58
CA GLY A 312 -4.20 -0.94 -7.91
C GLY A 312 -3.02 -0.80 -8.86
N ASP A 313 -2.99 0.27 -9.64
CA ASP A 313 -1.84 0.63 -10.46
C ASP A 313 -0.97 1.65 -9.69
N GLY A 314 0.29 1.36 -9.41
CA GLY A 314 1.19 2.27 -8.68
C GLY A 314 1.94 1.53 -7.59
N ALA A 315 2.88 2.19 -6.92
CA ALA A 315 3.65 1.59 -5.84
C ALA A 315 2.92 1.80 -4.50
N ASP A 316 2.18 0.79 -4.05
CA ASP A 316 1.22 0.94 -2.97
C ASP A 316 1.78 0.49 -1.62
N VAL A 317 1.20 0.99 -0.53
CA VAL A 317 1.46 0.54 0.85
C VAL A 317 0.18 0.00 1.46
N LEU A 318 0.15 -1.30 1.74
CA LEU A 318 -1.02 -1.99 2.29
C LEU A 318 -0.72 -2.49 3.73
N GLU A 319 -1.59 -2.14 4.67
CA GLU A 319 -1.58 -2.62 6.05
C GLU A 319 -2.98 -3.13 6.43
N GLY A 320 -3.14 -4.44 6.60
CA GLY A 320 -4.43 -5.02 7.03
C GLY A 320 -4.85 -4.49 8.41
N GLY A 321 -3.94 -4.59 9.39
CA GLY A 321 -4.23 -4.23 10.78
C GLY A 321 -4.63 -5.48 11.56
N PRO A 322 -5.31 -5.37 12.72
CA PRO A 322 -5.77 -6.53 13.45
C PRO A 322 -6.95 -7.24 12.79
N GLY A 323 -6.73 -8.49 12.36
CA GLY A 323 -7.81 -9.43 12.11
C GLY A 323 -7.46 -10.49 11.08
N SER A 324 -8.17 -10.58 9.97
CA SER A 324 -7.90 -11.62 8.97
C SER A 324 -8.13 -11.07 7.59
N ASP A 325 -7.07 -10.48 7.05
CA ASP A 325 -7.19 -9.56 5.94
C ASP A 325 -6.79 -10.20 4.61
N SER A 326 -7.30 -9.63 3.53
CA SER A 326 -6.98 -10.00 2.15
C SER A 326 -6.32 -8.82 1.45
N LEU A 327 -5.02 -8.92 1.18
CA LEU A 327 -4.20 -7.89 0.59
C LEU A 327 -3.83 -8.25 -0.86
N GLN A 328 -4.05 -7.31 -1.77
CA GLN A 328 -3.71 -7.47 -3.18
C GLN A 328 -3.15 -6.15 -3.72
N GLY A 329 -1.83 -6.06 -3.88
CA GLY A 329 -1.17 -4.85 -4.40
C GLY A 329 -1.47 -4.61 -5.87
N ASN A 330 -1.46 -5.68 -6.69
CA ASN A 330 -1.60 -5.63 -8.15
C ASN A 330 -0.34 -5.09 -8.85
N ARG A 331 -0.44 -3.93 -9.51
CA ARG A 331 0.57 -3.51 -10.47
C ARG A 331 1.44 -2.44 -9.85
N GLY A 332 2.63 -2.80 -9.41
CA GLY A 332 3.58 -1.85 -8.87
C GLY A 332 4.75 -2.57 -8.24
N GLY A 333 5.48 -1.86 -7.38
CA GLY A 333 6.33 -2.52 -6.40
C GLY A 333 5.77 -2.19 -5.03
N ASP A 334 4.96 -3.09 -4.49
CA ASP A 334 4.09 -2.80 -3.35
C ASP A 334 4.75 -3.19 -2.02
N VAL A 335 4.34 -2.50 -0.96
CA VAL A 335 4.81 -2.74 0.39
C VAL A 335 3.67 -3.23 1.27
N TYR A 336 3.77 -4.46 1.74
CA TYR A 336 2.82 -5.09 2.64
C TYR A 336 3.35 -5.03 4.08
N LEU A 337 2.70 -4.26 4.93
CA LEU A 337 3.08 -4.11 6.34
C LEU A 337 2.46 -5.25 7.17
N PHE A 338 3.29 -5.98 7.91
CA PHE A 338 2.83 -7.08 8.75
C PHE A 338 3.52 -7.08 10.13
N GLY A 339 2.77 -7.34 11.19
CA GLY A 339 3.20 -7.10 12.56
C GLY A 339 2.70 -8.13 13.56
N ARG A 340 3.03 -7.88 14.84
CA ARG A 340 2.44 -8.63 15.96
C ARG A 340 1.04 -8.10 16.20
N GLY A 341 0.05 -8.98 16.29
CA GLY A 341 -1.35 -8.61 16.44
C GLY A 341 -2.08 -8.40 15.12
N SER A 342 -1.41 -8.59 13.96
CA SER A 342 -2.06 -8.52 12.65
C SER A 342 -3.04 -9.67 12.41
N GLY A 343 -2.84 -10.83 13.05
CA GLY A 343 -3.75 -11.96 12.92
C GLY A 343 -3.42 -12.86 11.73
N GLN A 344 -4.41 -13.22 10.91
CA GLN A 344 -4.31 -14.28 9.89
C GLN A 344 -4.55 -13.72 8.49
N ASP A 345 -3.49 -13.22 7.87
CA ASP A 345 -3.61 -12.45 6.65
C ASP A 345 -3.29 -13.29 5.43
N SER A 346 -3.90 -12.90 4.32
CA SER A 346 -3.70 -13.47 3.00
C SER A 346 -3.21 -12.39 2.05
N LEU A 347 -2.17 -12.71 1.29
CA LEU A 347 -1.59 -11.84 0.30
C LEU A 347 -1.65 -12.54 -1.05
N GLN A 348 -2.22 -11.86 -2.04
CA GLN A 348 -2.15 -12.28 -3.41
C GLN A 348 -1.46 -11.19 -4.22
N ASP A 349 -0.26 -11.51 -4.66
CA ASP A 349 0.44 -10.70 -5.64
C ASP A 349 0.06 -11.16 -7.06
N ILE A 350 -0.23 -10.21 -7.94
CA ILE A 350 -0.51 -10.44 -9.35
C ILE A 350 0.60 -9.78 -10.13
N GLY A 351 1.44 -10.61 -10.74
CA GLY A 351 2.73 -10.17 -11.17
C GLY A 351 2.73 -9.06 -12.19
N ASP A 352 3.62 -8.10 -11.93
CA ASP A 352 3.84 -6.95 -12.77
C ASP A 352 5.04 -7.16 -13.71
N THR A 353 4.92 -6.59 -14.89
CA THR A 353 6.00 -6.45 -15.88
C THR A 353 6.88 -5.23 -15.63
N SER A 354 6.59 -4.39 -14.64
CA SER A 354 7.40 -3.20 -14.29
C SER A 354 8.79 -3.56 -13.76
N GLY A 355 8.91 -4.70 -13.07
CA GLY A 355 10.14 -5.14 -12.40
C GLY A 355 10.49 -4.36 -11.14
N ALA A 356 9.56 -3.59 -10.59
CA ALA A 356 9.66 -3.07 -9.23
C ALA A 356 9.35 -4.21 -8.24
N PRO A 357 10.13 -4.38 -7.15
CA PRO A 357 9.95 -5.50 -6.24
C PRO A 357 8.83 -5.25 -5.23
N ASP A 358 8.06 -6.29 -4.96
CA ASP A 358 7.11 -6.42 -3.88
C ASP A 358 7.82 -6.83 -2.57
N VAL A 359 7.41 -6.19 -1.47
CA VAL A 359 8.11 -6.28 -0.19
C VAL A 359 7.13 -6.51 0.95
N ILE A 360 7.33 -7.60 1.69
CA ILE A 360 6.74 -7.74 3.03
C ILE A 360 7.66 -7.03 4.02
N ARG A 361 7.18 -5.97 4.67
CA ARG A 361 7.93 -5.24 5.69
C ARG A 361 7.38 -5.54 7.08
N LEU A 362 8.24 -6.12 7.91
CA LEU A 362 7.89 -6.52 9.26
C LEU A 362 8.03 -5.37 10.27
N GLY A 363 7.01 -5.22 11.10
CA GLY A 363 6.93 -4.17 12.13
C GLY A 363 8.07 -4.24 13.17
N PRO A 364 8.31 -3.13 13.90
CA PRO A 364 9.39 -3.05 14.88
C PRO A 364 9.23 -4.11 15.99
N GLY A 365 10.35 -4.68 16.43
CA GLY A 365 10.36 -5.71 17.48
C GLY A 365 10.11 -7.15 17.00
N ILE A 366 9.99 -7.36 15.68
CA ILE A 366 10.10 -8.67 15.04
C ILE A 366 11.49 -8.77 14.42
N GLY A 367 12.36 -9.62 14.97
CA GLY A 367 13.65 -9.93 14.36
C GLY A 367 13.59 -11.20 13.50
N ALA A 368 14.60 -11.42 12.67
CA ALA A 368 14.72 -12.62 11.83
C ALA A 368 14.57 -13.96 12.60
N ARG A 369 15.01 -13.99 13.86
CA ARG A 369 14.86 -15.16 14.75
C ARG A 369 13.44 -15.39 15.28
N ASP A 370 12.58 -14.39 15.16
CA ASP A 370 11.20 -14.44 15.61
C ASP A 370 10.25 -14.84 14.47
N VAL A 371 10.77 -15.09 13.26
CA VAL A 371 9.98 -15.47 12.08
C VAL A 371 10.37 -16.87 11.63
N SER A 372 9.37 -17.70 11.34
CA SER A 372 9.55 -18.96 10.62
C SER A 372 8.79 -18.92 9.31
N ILE A 373 9.36 -19.50 8.26
CA ILE A 373 8.68 -19.69 6.99
C ILE A 373 8.49 -21.17 6.70
N ARG A 374 7.42 -21.50 5.98
CA ARG A 374 7.18 -22.85 5.46
C ARG A 374 6.44 -22.79 4.15
N ARG A 375 6.58 -23.84 3.35
CA ARG A 375 5.76 -24.06 2.17
C ARG A 375 4.45 -24.74 2.56
N SER A 376 3.36 -24.40 1.87
CA SER A 376 2.04 -25.00 2.05
C SER A 376 1.38 -25.16 0.69
N GLY A 377 1.61 -26.28 -0.01
CA GLY A 377 1.29 -26.38 -1.43
C GLY A 377 2.15 -25.41 -2.24
N ASP A 378 1.54 -24.54 -3.02
CA ASP A 378 2.25 -23.47 -3.76
C ASP A 378 2.19 -22.11 -3.05
N HIS A 379 1.95 -22.11 -1.74
CA HIS A 379 1.90 -20.90 -0.91
C HIS A 379 3.11 -20.82 0.01
N LEU A 380 3.57 -19.60 0.25
CA LEU A 380 4.51 -19.28 1.32
C LEU A 380 3.71 -18.88 2.56
N VAL A 381 4.07 -19.46 3.70
CA VAL A 381 3.50 -19.09 4.99
C VAL A 381 4.60 -18.52 5.87
N LEU A 382 4.46 -17.25 6.25
CA LEU A 382 5.21 -16.61 7.32
C LEU A 382 4.44 -16.75 8.64
N ALA A 383 5.13 -17.10 9.72
CA ALA A 383 4.56 -17.10 11.06
C ALA A 383 5.48 -16.38 12.05
N VAL A 384 4.89 -15.59 12.95
CA VAL A 384 5.61 -14.89 14.02
C VAL A 384 5.62 -15.74 15.29
N SER A 385 6.83 -16.07 15.75
CA SER A 385 7.06 -16.90 16.93
C SER A 385 6.48 -16.25 18.19
N GLY A 386 5.78 -17.08 18.96
CA GLY A 386 5.16 -16.68 20.22
C GLY A 386 3.82 -15.96 20.07
N THR A 387 3.28 -15.83 18.85
CA THR A 387 1.94 -15.30 18.59
C THR A 387 1.14 -16.23 17.68
N ALA A 388 -0.11 -15.85 17.40
CA ALA A 388 -0.92 -16.49 16.39
C ALA A 388 -0.79 -15.78 15.03
N ASP A 389 0.11 -14.82 14.88
CA ASP A 389 0.18 -14.01 13.65
C ASP A 389 0.79 -14.82 12.51
N GLN A 390 0.09 -14.89 11.39
CA GLN A 390 0.50 -15.60 10.19
C GLN A 390 0.13 -14.80 8.93
N LEU A 391 1.04 -14.74 7.96
CA LEU A 391 0.80 -14.20 6.63
C LEU A 391 0.96 -15.32 5.60
N THR A 392 -0.07 -15.54 4.78
CA THR A 392 -0.07 -16.53 3.71
C THR A 392 0.01 -15.83 2.35
N VAL A 393 1.15 -15.97 1.68
CA VAL A 393 1.34 -15.48 0.32
C VAL A 393 0.89 -16.58 -0.65
N TYR A 394 -0.23 -16.31 -1.31
CA TYR A 394 -0.83 -17.21 -2.29
C TYR A 394 0.00 -17.26 -3.57
N TYR A 395 0.06 -18.45 -4.16
CA TYR A 395 0.77 -18.73 -5.42
C TYR A 395 2.25 -18.30 -5.50
N ALA A 396 2.92 -18.07 -4.37
CA ALA A 396 4.34 -17.70 -4.28
C ALA A 396 5.29 -18.63 -5.05
N PHE A 397 4.88 -19.86 -5.36
CA PHE A 397 5.68 -20.86 -6.08
C PHE A 397 4.93 -21.52 -7.25
N GLY A 398 3.86 -20.90 -7.75
CA GLY A 398 3.03 -21.47 -8.82
C GLY A 398 3.69 -21.41 -10.20
N GLN A 399 3.58 -22.49 -10.98
CA GLN A 399 4.16 -22.71 -12.33
C GLN A 399 3.80 -21.68 -13.42
N PHE A 400 2.96 -20.67 -13.14
CA PHE A 400 2.30 -19.85 -14.19
C PHE A 400 2.63 -18.36 -14.22
N SER A 401 3.59 -17.86 -13.45
CA SER A 401 3.88 -16.43 -13.51
C SER A 401 5.22 -16.08 -12.90
N ALA A 402 6.23 -15.93 -13.77
CA ALA A 402 7.31 -14.99 -13.47
C ALA A 402 6.67 -13.64 -13.14
N GLY A 403 6.89 -13.14 -11.92
CA GLY A 403 6.38 -11.85 -11.45
C GLY A 403 5.38 -11.89 -10.28
N ASN A 404 4.80 -13.03 -9.88
CA ASN A 404 3.89 -13.10 -8.71
C ASN A 404 4.62 -13.43 -7.40
N GLU A 405 5.91 -13.11 -7.31
CA GLU A 405 6.77 -13.52 -6.21
C GLU A 405 7.04 -12.30 -5.35
N VAL A 406 6.58 -12.27 -4.10
CA VAL A 406 7.14 -11.29 -3.15
C VAL A 406 8.67 -11.44 -3.14
N GLU A 407 9.38 -10.42 -3.61
CA GLU A 407 10.83 -10.52 -3.82
C GLU A 407 11.64 -10.39 -2.53
N ALA A 408 11.08 -9.76 -1.49
CA ALA A 408 11.79 -9.55 -0.24
C ALA A 408 10.92 -9.54 1.01
N ILE A 409 11.51 -10.00 2.11
CA ILE A 409 11.03 -9.75 3.48
C ILE A 409 12.03 -8.83 4.17
N GLU A 410 11.59 -7.64 4.55
CA GLU A 410 12.40 -6.61 5.23
C GLU A 410 12.10 -6.55 6.72
N PHE A 411 13.15 -6.42 7.53
CA PHE A 411 13.06 -6.25 8.97
C PHE A 411 13.45 -4.82 9.38
N ALA A 412 12.89 -4.35 10.50
CA ALA A 412 13.15 -3.01 11.02
C ALA A 412 14.64 -2.73 11.36
N ASP A 413 15.48 -3.75 11.51
CA ASP A 413 16.93 -3.60 11.73
C ASP A 413 17.76 -3.51 10.44
N GLY A 414 17.09 -3.54 9.27
CA GLY A 414 17.71 -3.52 7.96
C GLY A 414 18.14 -4.90 7.43
N THR A 415 17.86 -5.98 8.15
CA THR A 415 17.99 -7.34 7.60
C THR A 415 16.99 -7.52 6.47
N VAL A 416 17.42 -8.18 5.39
CA VAL A 416 16.58 -8.51 4.24
C VAL A 416 16.72 -10.00 3.95
N TRP A 417 15.59 -10.69 3.79
CA TRP A 417 15.54 -12.00 3.15
C TRP A 417 15.05 -11.81 1.73
N ASP A 418 15.97 -11.86 0.77
CA ASP A 418 15.62 -11.88 -0.64
C ASP A 418 15.01 -13.23 -1.05
N LEU A 419 14.41 -13.27 -2.24
CA LEU A 419 13.80 -14.47 -2.80
C LEU A 419 14.76 -15.68 -2.81
N ALA A 420 16.04 -15.47 -3.13
CA ALA A 420 17.04 -16.54 -3.15
C ALA A 420 17.25 -17.14 -1.75
N ARG A 421 17.33 -16.28 -0.73
CA ARG A 421 17.44 -16.70 0.67
C ARG A 421 16.17 -17.39 1.16
N ILE A 422 14.99 -16.89 0.81
CA ILE A 422 13.69 -17.49 1.13
C ILE A 422 13.62 -18.89 0.55
N LYS A 423 13.91 -19.04 -0.74
CA LYS A 423 13.92 -20.33 -1.44
C LYS A 423 14.88 -21.33 -0.78
N ALA A 424 16.11 -20.91 -0.50
CA ALA A 424 17.10 -21.76 0.17
C ALA A 424 16.69 -22.22 1.59
N MET A 425 15.88 -21.43 2.31
CA MET A 425 15.37 -21.82 3.64
C MET A 425 14.23 -22.85 3.56
N LEU A 426 13.48 -22.89 2.46
CA LEU A 426 12.31 -23.76 2.29
C LEU A 426 12.65 -25.18 1.86
N ILE A 427 13.84 -25.38 1.28
CA ILE A 427 14.35 -26.69 0.83
C ILE A 427 15.42 -27.26 1.79
N GLN A 428 15.52 -26.73 3.01
CA GLN A 428 16.49 -27.18 3.98
C GLN A 428 15.95 -28.37 4.79
N GLY A 429 16.54 -29.55 4.63
CA GLY A 429 16.24 -30.74 5.43
C GLY A 429 16.65 -30.64 6.91
N SER A 430 16.17 -31.58 7.72
CA SER A 430 16.40 -31.67 9.16
C SER A 430 16.62 -33.13 9.60
N ALA A 431 16.60 -33.42 10.89
CA ALA A 431 16.75 -34.80 11.37
C ALA A 431 15.39 -35.54 11.51
N GLY A 432 14.33 -34.96 10.95
CA GLY A 432 12.96 -35.45 10.99
C GLY A 432 12.48 -35.82 9.59
N PRO A 433 11.27 -36.40 9.46
CA PRO A 433 10.69 -36.64 8.15
C PRO A 433 10.11 -35.34 7.56
N GLU A 434 10.60 -34.96 6.39
CA GLU A 434 10.22 -33.76 5.66
C GLU A 434 9.55 -34.05 4.31
N THR A 435 8.89 -33.02 3.78
CA THR A 435 8.50 -32.97 2.37
C THR A 435 9.17 -31.74 1.77
N LEU A 436 10.23 -31.97 0.99
CA LEU A 436 11.03 -30.95 0.35
C LEU A 436 10.66 -30.90 -1.13
N ILE A 437 10.45 -29.69 -1.64
CA ILE A 437 10.04 -29.47 -3.03
C ILE A 437 10.90 -28.34 -3.57
N GLY A 438 11.69 -28.66 -4.59
CA GLY A 438 12.49 -27.72 -5.37
C GLY A 438 11.66 -26.76 -6.21
N TYR A 439 12.32 -26.24 -7.22
CA TYR A 439 11.86 -25.21 -8.13
C TYR A 439 12.09 -25.66 -9.58
N ASP A 440 11.62 -24.88 -10.55
CA ASP A 440 11.93 -25.15 -11.97
C ASP A 440 13.36 -24.65 -12.34
N THR A 441 14.32 -24.85 -11.43
CA THR A 441 15.75 -24.55 -11.59
C THR A 441 16.60 -25.69 -11.04
N ALA A 442 17.82 -25.87 -11.55
CA ALA A 442 18.77 -26.84 -11.00
C ALA A 442 19.05 -26.60 -9.50
N ASP A 443 18.51 -27.48 -8.68
CA ASP A 443 18.52 -27.42 -7.22
C ASP A 443 19.46 -28.46 -6.61
N THR A 444 19.83 -28.24 -5.35
CA THR A 444 20.56 -29.22 -4.55
C THR A 444 19.86 -29.35 -3.21
N ILE A 445 19.26 -30.52 -2.97
CA ILE A 445 18.41 -30.78 -1.81
C ILE A 445 18.96 -31.99 -1.05
N SER A 446 19.05 -31.86 0.27
CA SER A 446 19.45 -32.94 1.17
C SER A 446 18.41 -33.11 2.27
N GLY A 447 17.83 -34.31 2.38
CA GLY A 447 16.88 -34.70 3.42
C GLY A 447 17.51 -34.75 4.81
N LEU A 448 18.75 -35.26 4.86
CA LEU A 448 19.54 -35.56 6.07
C LEU A 448 19.04 -36.84 6.74
N ASP A 449 18.73 -36.84 8.05
CA ASP A 449 18.20 -38.04 8.71
C ASP A 449 16.67 -37.93 8.67
N GLY A 450 15.93 -38.97 8.32
CA GLY A 450 14.49 -38.84 8.22
C GLY A 450 13.89 -39.89 7.31
N ASN A 451 12.58 -39.87 7.14
CA ASN A 451 11.98 -40.56 6.01
C ASN A 451 11.36 -39.45 5.16
N ASP A 452 12.12 -39.01 4.17
CA ASP A 452 11.86 -37.78 3.45
C ASP A 452 11.15 -38.04 2.13
N VAL A 453 10.40 -37.04 1.68
CA VAL A 453 9.86 -36.97 0.32
C VAL A 453 10.46 -35.75 -0.35
N ILE A 454 11.30 -35.96 -1.35
CA ILE A 454 12.02 -34.89 -2.06
C ILE A 454 11.59 -34.90 -3.53
N SER A 455 11.13 -33.77 -4.04
CA SER A 455 10.82 -33.54 -5.46
C SER A 455 11.68 -32.40 -5.98
N GLY A 456 12.45 -32.64 -7.05
CA GLY A 456 13.32 -31.66 -7.72
C GLY A 456 12.53 -30.65 -8.55
N ARG A 457 11.56 -31.17 -9.32
CA ARG A 457 10.71 -30.46 -10.29
C ARG A 457 11.38 -30.28 -11.65
N GLY A 458 12.00 -29.14 -11.90
CA GLY A 458 12.44 -28.79 -13.25
C GLY A 458 13.88 -28.32 -13.23
N GLY A 459 14.69 -28.75 -14.19
CA GLY A 459 16.11 -28.46 -14.20
C GLY A 459 16.92 -29.65 -13.71
N ASP A 460 18.24 -29.57 -13.87
CA ASP A 460 19.13 -30.68 -13.57
C ASP A 460 19.44 -30.70 -12.05
N ASP A 461 18.72 -31.52 -11.30
CA ASP A 461 18.69 -31.51 -9.84
C ASP A 461 19.69 -32.49 -9.22
N THR A 462 20.11 -32.21 -7.99
CA THR A 462 20.84 -33.16 -7.14
C THR A 462 20.11 -33.37 -5.83
N LEU A 463 19.54 -34.56 -5.66
CA LEU A 463 18.71 -34.95 -4.52
C LEU A 463 19.44 -36.02 -3.70
N ASP A 464 19.59 -35.77 -2.39
CA ASP A 464 20.23 -36.68 -1.43
C ASP A 464 19.24 -36.98 -0.30
N GLY A 465 18.72 -38.21 -0.22
CA GLY A 465 17.82 -38.65 0.84
C GLY A 465 18.54 -38.65 2.19
N GLY A 466 19.61 -39.43 2.26
CA GLY A 466 20.45 -39.56 3.45
C GLY A 466 20.02 -40.78 4.27
N PRO A 467 20.17 -40.77 5.61
CA PRO A 467 19.70 -41.89 6.40
C PRO A 467 18.18 -41.93 6.60
N GLY A 468 17.58 -43.01 6.12
CA GLY A 468 16.21 -43.44 6.42
C GLY A 468 15.51 -43.90 5.15
N ALA A 469 14.20 -44.14 5.20
CA ALA A 469 13.50 -44.69 4.04
C ALA A 469 12.85 -43.56 3.25
N ASP A 470 13.53 -43.13 2.20
CA ASP A 470 13.26 -41.89 1.48
C ASP A 470 12.56 -42.13 0.13
N ARG A 471 11.91 -41.09 -0.37
CA ARG A 471 11.33 -41.03 -1.70
C ARG A 471 11.87 -39.81 -2.44
N LEU A 472 12.60 -40.03 -3.53
CA LEU A 472 13.20 -38.98 -4.35
C LEU A 472 12.56 -38.99 -5.75
N GLU A 473 12.15 -37.83 -6.23
CA GLU A 473 11.55 -37.61 -7.56
C GLU A 473 12.33 -36.49 -8.27
N GLY A 474 13.07 -36.80 -9.32
CA GLY A 474 13.77 -35.80 -10.14
C GLY A 474 12.81 -34.93 -10.96
N GLU A 475 11.83 -35.59 -11.59
CA GLU A 475 10.81 -35.02 -12.48
C GLU A 475 11.32 -34.65 -13.87
N ARG A 476 11.71 -33.41 -14.16
CA ARG A 476 12.20 -32.99 -15.48
C ARG A 476 13.61 -32.43 -15.38
N GLY A 477 14.55 -33.02 -16.11
CA GLY A 477 15.94 -32.56 -16.12
C GLY A 477 16.87 -33.76 -16.11
N ASP A 478 18.16 -33.53 -16.31
CA ASP A 478 19.15 -34.60 -16.13
C ASP A 478 19.54 -34.66 -14.64
N ASP A 479 18.90 -35.54 -13.86
CA ASP A 479 18.94 -35.51 -12.41
C ASP A 479 19.95 -36.47 -11.78
N ILE A 480 20.39 -36.16 -10.55
CA ILE A 480 21.22 -37.05 -9.71
C ILE A 480 20.47 -37.35 -8.42
N LEU A 481 20.08 -38.59 -8.21
CA LEU A 481 19.38 -39.06 -7.02
C LEU A 481 20.26 -40.01 -6.20
N LEU A 482 20.45 -39.72 -4.92
CA LEU A 482 21.20 -40.51 -3.95
C LEU A 482 20.25 -40.95 -2.83
N GLY A 483 19.91 -42.24 -2.75
CA GLY A 483 19.00 -42.79 -1.74
C GLY A 483 19.57 -42.66 -0.34
N GLY A 484 20.74 -43.27 -0.14
CA GLY A 484 21.48 -43.15 1.11
C GLY A 484 21.48 -44.46 1.87
N SER A 485 20.83 -44.52 3.02
CA SER A 485 20.77 -45.76 3.80
C SER A 485 19.37 -46.12 4.22
N ALA A 486 19.06 -47.42 4.20
CA ALA A 486 17.72 -48.00 4.30
C ALA A 486 17.06 -48.09 2.92
N ASN A 487 15.77 -48.39 2.88
CA ASN A 487 15.13 -48.84 1.65
C ASN A 487 14.42 -47.67 0.99
N ASP A 488 14.98 -47.21 -0.13
CA ASP A 488 14.61 -45.95 -0.77
C ASP A 488 13.81 -46.18 -2.06
N GLN A 489 13.11 -45.13 -2.49
CA GLN A 489 12.41 -45.08 -3.77
C GLN A 489 12.90 -43.90 -4.59
N LEU A 490 13.56 -44.17 -5.70
CA LEU A 490 14.14 -43.16 -6.58
C LEU A 490 13.42 -43.19 -7.93
N TYR A 491 12.95 -42.03 -8.37
CA TYR A 491 12.31 -41.83 -9.67
C TYR A 491 13.03 -40.70 -10.40
N GLY A 492 13.71 -40.99 -11.50
CA GLY A 492 14.41 -39.99 -12.32
C GLY A 492 13.40 -39.05 -12.97
N GLY A 493 12.64 -39.57 -13.94
CA GLY A 493 11.60 -38.81 -14.64
C GLY A 493 11.96 -38.64 -16.10
N ASP A 494 11.64 -37.47 -16.67
CA ASP A 494 12.02 -37.10 -18.03
C ASP A 494 13.45 -36.53 -18.02
N GLY A 495 14.42 -37.19 -18.64
CA GLY A 495 15.80 -36.71 -18.68
C GLY A 495 16.81 -37.84 -18.75
N ASN A 496 18.11 -37.55 -18.66
CA ASN A 496 19.13 -38.59 -18.51
C ASN A 496 19.60 -38.61 -17.06
N ASP A 497 19.05 -39.55 -16.30
CA ASP A 497 19.17 -39.50 -14.84
C ASP A 497 20.25 -40.42 -14.32
N THR A 498 20.80 -40.09 -13.15
CA THR A 498 21.72 -40.93 -12.39
C THR A 498 21.12 -41.26 -11.04
N LEU A 499 20.67 -42.51 -10.86
CA LEU A 499 20.05 -42.99 -9.64
C LEU A 499 21.02 -43.92 -8.90
N LYS A 500 21.26 -43.64 -7.62
CA LYS A 500 22.07 -44.49 -6.74
C LYS A 500 21.28 -44.83 -5.48
N GLY A 501 20.89 -46.10 -5.33
CA GLY A 501 20.22 -46.59 -4.11
C GLY A 501 21.12 -46.48 -2.88
N GLU A 502 22.41 -46.75 -3.07
CA GLU A 502 23.40 -46.86 -2.01
C GLU A 502 23.13 -48.08 -1.10
N SER A 503 22.82 -47.95 0.19
CA SER A 503 22.70 -49.10 1.09
C SER A 503 21.25 -49.41 1.45
N GLY A 504 20.66 -50.49 0.97
CA GLY A 504 19.23 -50.71 1.19
C GLY A 504 18.70 -51.92 0.46
N ASP A 505 17.42 -52.21 0.55
CA ASP A 505 16.74 -52.91 -0.56
C ASP A 505 15.91 -51.84 -1.30
N ASP A 506 16.45 -51.30 -2.38
CA ASP A 506 15.97 -50.06 -3.01
C ASP A 506 15.11 -50.31 -4.25
N TYR A 507 14.28 -49.32 -4.59
CA TYR A 507 13.53 -49.27 -5.84
C TYR A 507 13.98 -48.07 -6.67
N LEU A 508 14.50 -48.31 -7.87
CA LEU A 508 14.97 -47.28 -8.80
C LEU A 508 14.16 -47.37 -10.10
N ASN A 509 13.63 -46.23 -10.54
CA ASN A 509 12.94 -46.07 -11.83
C ASN A 509 13.57 -44.89 -12.58
N GLY A 510 14.22 -45.15 -13.72
CA GLY A 510 14.85 -44.11 -14.54
C GLY A 510 13.81 -43.18 -15.16
N GLY A 511 12.87 -43.75 -15.91
CA GLY A 511 11.84 -43.00 -16.62
C GLY A 511 12.20 -42.88 -18.11
N PRO A 512 11.64 -41.90 -18.84
CA PRO A 512 12.06 -41.61 -20.20
C PRO A 512 13.45 -40.97 -20.25
N GLY A 513 14.43 -41.65 -20.83
CA GLY A 513 15.80 -41.17 -20.67
C GLY A 513 16.92 -42.00 -21.25
N THR A 514 18.14 -41.67 -20.88
CA THR A 514 19.28 -42.58 -20.95
C THR A 514 19.84 -42.64 -19.55
N ASP A 515 19.36 -43.61 -18.79
CA ASP A 515 19.49 -43.55 -17.33
C ASP A 515 20.63 -44.43 -16.84
N LEU A 516 21.28 -44.01 -15.76
CA LEU A 516 22.28 -44.76 -15.05
C LEU A 516 21.72 -45.16 -13.68
N LEU A 517 21.46 -46.45 -13.50
CA LEU A 517 20.90 -47.02 -12.27
C LEU A 517 21.97 -47.87 -11.56
N ASP A 518 22.28 -47.53 -10.31
CA ASP A 518 23.17 -48.27 -9.42
C ASP A 518 22.43 -48.58 -8.11
N GLY A 519 21.99 -49.84 -7.92
CA GLY A 519 21.33 -50.25 -6.68
C GLY A 519 22.24 -50.14 -5.45
N GLY A 520 23.55 -50.30 -5.61
CA GLY A 520 24.46 -50.39 -4.46
C GLY A 520 24.27 -51.71 -3.69
N PRO A 521 24.73 -51.82 -2.43
CA PRO A 521 24.52 -53.03 -1.63
C PRO A 521 23.06 -53.24 -1.19
N GLY A 522 22.48 -54.39 -1.55
CA GLY A 522 21.06 -54.60 -1.30
C GLY A 522 20.44 -55.82 -1.94
N ASN A 523 19.12 -55.86 -2.04
CA ASN A 523 18.42 -56.65 -3.05
C ASN A 523 17.47 -55.70 -3.76
N ASP A 524 17.98 -55.07 -4.80
CA ASP A 524 17.32 -53.89 -5.36
C ASP A 524 16.39 -54.26 -6.51
N SER A 525 15.47 -53.35 -6.82
CA SER A 525 14.58 -53.45 -7.96
C SER A 525 14.80 -52.25 -8.87
N MET A 526 15.24 -52.49 -10.10
CA MET A 526 15.55 -51.43 -11.07
C MET A 526 14.67 -51.55 -12.32
N GLU A 527 14.18 -50.41 -12.80
CA GLU A 527 13.42 -50.25 -14.04
C GLU A 527 13.99 -49.03 -14.78
N GLY A 528 14.63 -49.25 -15.93
CA GLY A 528 15.21 -48.16 -16.73
C GLY A 528 14.12 -47.28 -17.31
N GLY A 529 13.24 -47.85 -18.13
CA GLY A 529 12.12 -47.14 -18.73
C GLY A 529 12.34 -46.97 -20.23
N PRO A 530 11.66 -46.03 -20.91
CA PRO A 530 11.88 -45.81 -22.34
C PRO A 530 13.24 -45.15 -22.63
N GLY A 531 14.07 -45.81 -23.45
CA GLY A 531 15.39 -45.30 -23.84
C GLY A 531 16.51 -46.31 -23.57
N PRO A 532 17.77 -45.98 -23.87
CA PRO A 532 18.88 -46.89 -23.64
C PRO A 532 19.47 -46.73 -22.24
N ASP A 533 19.29 -47.73 -21.38
CA ASP A 533 19.65 -47.60 -19.97
C ASP A 533 20.89 -48.41 -19.56
N ILE A 534 21.54 -47.98 -18.48
CA ILE A 534 22.71 -48.63 -17.89
C ILE A 534 22.42 -49.04 -16.45
N TYR A 535 22.46 -50.34 -16.19
CA TYR A 535 22.36 -50.93 -14.85
C TYR A 535 23.75 -51.32 -14.36
N LEU A 536 24.24 -50.69 -13.29
CA LEU A 536 25.54 -51.00 -12.70
C LEU A 536 25.44 -52.20 -11.75
N PHE A 537 26.36 -53.17 -11.90
CA PHE A 537 26.44 -54.33 -11.01
C PHE A 537 27.89 -54.65 -10.62
N GLY A 538 28.14 -54.80 -9.32
CA GLY A 538 29.48 -55.00 -8.74
C GLY A 538 29.52 -56.06 -7.65
N ARG A 539 30.69 -56.25 -7.01
CA ARG A 539 30.74 -57.11 -5.81
C ARG A 539 30.02 -56.42 -4.67
N GLY A 540 29.10 -57.16 -4.06
CA GLY A 540 28.35 -56.69 -2.91
C GLY A 540 27.02 -56.04 -3.27
N SER A 541 26.67 -55.93 -4.57
CA SER A 541 25.35 -55.42 -4.99
C SER A 541 24.20 -56.27 -4.44
N GLY A 542 24.38 -57.60 -4.40
CA GLY A 542 23.46 -58.51 -3.73
C GLY A 542 22.57 -59.25 -4.72
N GLN A 543 21.26 -59.36 -4.48
CA GLN A 543 20.32 -60.08 -5.36
C GLN A 543 19.34 -59.13 -6.04
N ASP A 544 19.83 -58.45 -7.05
CA ASP A 544 19.05 -57.39 -7.70
C ASP A 544 18.14 -57.95 -8.79
N THR A 545 17.03 -57.27 -9.01
CA THR A 545 16.02 -57.57 -10.01
C THR A 545 15.89 -56.41 -10.97
N ILE A 546 16.15 -56.65 -12.25
CA ILE A 546 15.90 -55.67 -13.32
C ILE A 546 14.61 -56.05 -14.03
N GLN A 547 13.65 -55.12 -14.08
CA GLN A 547 12.43 -55.23 -14.87
C GLN A 547 12.44 -54.20 -15.98
N ASP A 548 12.89 -54.63 -17.15
CA ASP A 548 12.89 -53.80 -18.34
C ASP A 548 11.76 -54.21 -19.27
N THR A 549 10.91 -53.26 -19.64
CA THR A 549 9.77 -53.48 -20.52
C THR A 549 9.82 -52.64 -21.80
N ASP A 550 10.91 -51.91 -22.04
CA ASP A 550 11.03 -51.13 -23.27
C ASP A 550 11.11 -52.07 -24.50
N ALA A 551 10.25 -51.77 -25.47
CA ALA A 551 10.17 -52.48 -26.73
C ALA A 551 10.64 -51.60 -27.91
N THR A 552 11.20 -50.42 -27.62
CA THR A 552 11.60 -49.42 -28.62
C THR A 552 12.79 -49.93 -29.44
N PRO A 553 12.64 -50.15 -30.76
CA PRO A 553 13.69 -50.74 -31.56
C PRO A 553 14.94 -49.85 -31.66
N GLY A 554 16.09 -50.35 -31.19
CA GLY A 554 17.39 -49.69 -31.31
C GLY A 554 17.85 -48.95 -30.05
N MET A 555 17.01 -48.88 -29.02
CA MET A 555 17.42 -48.57 -27.65
C MET A 555 17.87 -49.89 -27.03
N ILE A 556 19.14 -49.97 -26.64
CA ILE A 556 19.74 -51.19 -26.11
C ILE A 556 20.19 -50.89 -24.70
N ASP A 557 19.63 -51.64 -23.76
CA ASP A 557 19.97 -51.56 -22.36
C ASP A 557 21.22 -52.41 -22.07
N ALA A 558 22.01 -51.95 -21.12
CA ALA A 558 23.29 -52.54 -20.79
C ALA A 558 23.41 -52.79 -19.29
N ILE A 559 23.73 -54.03 -18.92
CA ILE A 559 24.29 -54.30 -17.60
C ILE A 559 25.78 -53.98 -17.67
N GLN A 560 26.19 -52.90 -17.01
CA GLN A 560 27.58 -52.54 -16.86
C GLN A 560 28.15 -53.23 -15.63
N VAL A 561 29.12 -54.11 -15.86
CA VAL A 561 29.82 -54.78 -14.77
C VAL A 561 30.92 -53.87 -14.24
N ALA A 562 30.92 -53.63 -12.93
CA ALA A 562 31.92 -52.81 -12.26
C ALA A 562 33.34 -53.39 -12.38
N SER A 563 34.35 -52.51 -12.27
CA SER A 563 35.76 -52.83 -12.55
C SER A 563 36.40 -53.86 -11.60
N ASP A 564 35.71 -54.20 -10.50
CA ASP A 564 36.09 -55.16 -9.48
C ASP A 564 35.69 -56.61 -9.80
N LEU A 565 34.99 -56.82 -10.92
CA LEU A 565 34.61 -58.12 -11.46
C LEU A 565 35.33 -58.39 -12.79
N ALA A 566 35.98 -59.55 -12.89
CA ALA A 566 36.51 -60.05 -14.15
C ALA A 566 35.43 -60.86 -14.90
N PRO A 567 35.52 -61.03 -16.24
CA PRO A 567 34.59 -61.89 -16.97
C PRO A 567 34.51 -63.34 -16.45
N SER A 568 35.57 -63.83 -15.79
CA SER A 568 35.59 -65.15 -15.14
C SER A 568 34.76 -65.24 -13.86
N ASP A 569 34.39 -64.11 -13.27
CA ASP A 569 33.58 -64.03 -12.05
C ASP A 569 32.08 -64.14 -12.33
N ILE A 570 31.67 -64.06 -13.62
CA ILE A 570 30.27 -64.02 -14.05
C ILE A 570 29.84 -65.38 -14.58
N SER A 571 28.65 -65.83 -14.16
CA SER A 571 27.99 -66.99 -14.76
C SER A 571 26.51 -66.69 -15.02
N ALA A 572 26.01 -67.00 -16.22
CA ALA A 572 24.61 -66.85 -16.56
C ALA A 572 23.87 -68.20 -16.45
N ARG A 573 22.67 -68.18 -15.86
CA ARG A 573 21.77 -69.35 -15.77
C ARG A 573 20.34 -68.89 -16.04
N GLY A 574 19.63 -69.58 -16.92
CA GLY A 574 18.19 -69.36 -17.10
C GLY A 574 17.40 -70.13 -16.05
N SER A 575 16.41 -69.50 -15.42
CA SER A 575 15.35 -70.19 -14.69
C SER A 575 14.33 -70.74 -15.70
N ALA A 576 13.98 -72.02 -15.55
CA ALA A 576 13.04 -72.73 -16.44
C ALA A 576 11.58 -72.42 -16.13
#